data_AF-A0A379LSM6-F1
#
_entry.id   AF-A0A379LSM6-F1
#
_cell.length_a   1.000
_cell.length_b   1.000
_cell.length_c   1.000
_cell.angle_alpha   90.00
_cell.angle_beta   90.00
_cell.angle_gamma   90.00
#
_symmetry.space_group_name_H-M   'P 1'
#
loop_
_entity.id
_entity.type
_entity.pdbx_description
1 polymer ?
#
loop_
_entity_poly.entity_id
_entity_poly.type
_entity_poly.pdbx_seq_one_letter_code
_entity_poly.pdbx_strand_id
1 'polypeptide(L)'
;MKRSIGINIIFMLAALLMVTFAGVYYLTHQAKDFPFRCSAFSRYDLSRNDDKRIEFAVAQDLRFDKKDSGYLLLNGQATSNDGVTILNRRVALINGAKISDDTYRYQISKVVTSNTDTTPDVIFNKLLAEITLDPTHLQLDVDKIDKNTYIIGGPISYLFTCQRY
;
A
#
# COMPACT_ATOMS: atom_id res chain seq x y z
N MET A 1 -14.82 55.88 19.94
CA MET A 1 -15.15 55.17 18.68
C MET A 1 -13.94 54.58 17.94
N LYS A 2 -12.83 55.30 17.72
CA LYS A 2 -11.63 54.76 17.01
C LYS A 2 -11.02 53.47 17.60
N ARG A 3 -11.08 53.29 18.93
CA ARG A 3 -10.52 52.13 19.64
C ARG A 3 -11.29 50.82 19.40
N SER A 4 -12.60 50.90 19.19
CA SER A 4 -13.46 49.74 18.88
C SER A 4 -13.28 49.26 17.42
N ILE A 5 -13.06 50.19 16.49
CA ILE A 5 -12.80 49.88 15.08
C ILE A 5 -11.48 49.12 14.92
N GLY A 6 -10.42 49.54 15.63
CA GLY A 6 -9.13 48.83 15.62
C GLY A 6 -9.22 47.41 16.17
N ILE A 7 -10.01 47.20 17.24
CA ILE A 7 -10.21 45.87 17.83
C ILE A 7 -10.97 44.94 16.87
N ASN A 8 -12.02 45.43 16.21
CA ASN A 8 -12.77 44.64 15.22
C ASN A 8 -11.92 44.23 14.01
N ILE A 9 -11.04 45.13 13.54
CA ILE A 9 -10.11 44.82 12.44
C ILE A 9 -9.12 43.73 12.84
N ILE A 10 -8.59 43.77 14.07
CA ILE A 10 -7.68 42.74 14.59
C ILE A 10 -8.38 41.38 14.68
N PHE A 11 -9.62 41.32 15.16
CA PHE A 11 -10.38 40.07 15.20
C PHE A 11 -10.68 39.52 13.81
N MET A 12 -11.04 40.37 12.83
CA MET A 12 -11.20 39.93 11.44
C MET A 12 -9.91 39.37 10.85
N LEU A 13 -8.79 40.05 11.06
CA LEU A 13 -7.48 39.59 10.58
C LEU A 13 -7.08 38.26 11.22
N ALA A 14 -7.27 38.11 12.54
CA ALA A 14 -6.98 36.87 13.24
C ALA A 14 -7.86 35.71 12.75
N ALA A 15 -9.17 35.95 12.55
CA ALA A 15 -10.09 34.96 12.01
C ALA A 15 -9.71 34.55 10.57
N LEU A 16 -9.37 35.53 9.72
CA LEU A 16 -8.92 35.27 8.35
C LEU A 16 -7.63 34.42 8.36
N LEU A 17 -6.67 34.76 9.23
CA LEU A 17 -5.42 34.02 9.35
C LEU A 17 -5.68 32.58 9.82
N MET A 18 -6.59 32.38 10.77
CA MET A 18 -6.97 31.05 11.26
C MET A 18 -7.65 30.20 10.18
N VAL A 19 -8.55 30.78 9.39
CA VAL A 19 -9.20 30.09 8.26
C VAL A 19 -8.18 29.74 7.17
N THR A 20 -7.25 30.65 6.86
CA THR A 20 -6.20 30.38 5.87
C THR A 20 -5.26 29.27 6.35
N PHE A 21 -4.87 29.25 7.63
CA PHE A 21 -4.06 28.18 8.21
C PHE A 21 -4.79 26.84 8.20
N ALA A 22 -6.06 26.81 8.59
CA ALA A 22 -6.89 25.61 8.54
C ALA A 22 -7.06 25.11 7.09
N GLY A 23 -7.26 26.01 6.13
CA GLY A 23 -7.34 25.69 4.72
C GLY A 23 -6.03 25.13 4.16
N VAL A 24 -4.89 25.76 4.46
CA VAL A 24 -3.56 25.26 4.06
C VAL A 24 -3.27 23.92 4.73
N TYR A 25 -3.59 23.77 6.01
CA TYR A 25 -3.44 22.51 6.74
C TYR A 25 -4.28 21.41 6.08
N TYR A 26 -5.56 21.68 5.81
CA TYR A 26 -6.46 20.74 5.13
C TYR A 26 -5.98 20.38 3.72
N LEU A 27 -5.52 21.34 2.92
CA LEU A 27 -5.02 21.10 1.57
C LEU A 27 -3.68 20.35 1.55
N THR A 28 -2.82 20.56 2.55
CA THR A 28 -1.53 19.85 2.68
C THR A 28 -1.68 18.45 3.29
N HIS A 29 -2.77 18.23 4.04
CA HIS A 29 -3.13 16.93 4.63
C HIS A 29 -4.16 16.16 3.81
N GLN A 30 -4.75 16.77 2.77
CA GLN A 30 -5.46 16.00 1.76
C GLN A 30 -4.49 14.97 1.22
N ALA A 31 -4.95 13.74 1.39
CA ALA A 31 -4.22 12.52 1.20
C ALA A 31 -3.47 12.57 -0.14
N LYS A 32 -2.16 12.33 -0.09
CA LYS A 32 -1.15 12.57 -1.15
C LYS A 32 -1.26 11.48 -2.22
N ASP A 33 -2.48 11.29 -2.70
CA ASP A 33 -3.06 10.00 -3.05
C ASP A 33 -2.89 9.69 -4.52
N PHE A 34 -1.90 8.84 -4.80
CA PHE A 34 -1.77 8.08 -6.05
C PHE A 34 -1.52 8.95 -7.31
N PRO A 35 -0.96 8.40 -8.41
CA PRO A 35 -0.51 7.03 -8.59
C PRO A 35 0.85 6.76 -7.93
N PHE A 36 1.05 5.52 -7.48
CA PHE A 36 2.33 5.04 -6.96
C PHE A 36 2.82 3.87 -7.79
N ARG A 37 4.15 3.80 -7.93
CA ARG A 37 4.86 2.62 -8.37
C ARG A 37 5.80 2.19 -7.27
N CYS A 38 5.63 0.96 -6.83
CA CYS A 38 6.31 0.39 -5.68
C CYS A 38 7.00 -0.89 -6.10
N SER A 39 8.21 -1.11 -5.61
CA SER A 39 8.94 -2.34 -5.86
C SER A 39 9.60 -2.86 -4.61
N ALA A 40 9.58 -4.18 -4.47
CA ALA A 40 10.28 -4.89 -3.42
C ALA A 40 10.85 -6.20 -3.97
N PHE A 41 11.88 -6.72 -3.30
CA PHE A 41 12.30 -8.09 -3.45
C PHE A 41 12.37 -8.71 -2.05
N SER A 42 11.75 -9.86 -1.88
CA SER A 42 11.61 -10.48 -0.57
C SER A 42 11.83 -11.99 -0.66
N ARG A 43 12.43 -12.52 0.40
CA ARG A 43 12.52 -13.95 0.64
C ARG A 43 11.68 -14.29 1.87
N TYR A 44 10.72 -15.19 1.69
CA TYR A 44 9.86 -15.68 2.76
C TYR A 44 10.28 -17.11 3.09
N ASP A 45 10.48 -17.39 4.37
CA ASP A 45 10.66 -18.75 4.89
C ASP A 45 9.47 -19.07 5.80
N LEU A 46 8.54 -19.89 5.27
CA LEU A 46 7.31 -20.27 5.97
C LEU A 46 7.42 -21.69 6.57
N SER A 47 8.64 -22.21 6.71
CA SER A 47 8.89 -23.58 7.15
C SER A 47 8.76 -23.77 8.67
N ARG A 48 8.47 -22.71 9.44
CA ARG A 48 8.50 -22.72 10.91
C ARG A 48 7.45 -23.60 11.60
N ASN A 49 6.31 -23.89 10.96
CA ASN A 49 5.15 -24.48 11.65
C ASN A 49 4.68 -25.86 11.12
N ASP A 50 5.12 -26.31 9.93
CA ASP A 50 4.45 -27.43 9.22
C ASP A 50 5.38 -28.61 8.86
N ASP A 51 6.65 -28.65 9.31
CA ASP A 51 7.72 -29.59 8.88
C ASP A 51 7.93 -29.66 7.34
N LYS A 52 7.21 -28.83 6.59
CA LYS A 52 7.28 -28.71 5.14
C LYS A 52 8.13 -27.50 4.82
N ARG A 53 9.19 -27.71 4.04
CA ARG A 53 10.00 -26.62 3.54
C ARG A 53 9.15 -25.83 2.55
N ILE A 54 8.83 -24.59 2.87
CA ILE A 54 8.11 -23.68 1.99
C ILE A 54 8.84 -22.35 2.00
N GLU A 55 9.52 -22.06 0.91
CA GLU A 55 10.27 -20.81 0.73
C GLU A 55 9.81 -20.10 -0.55
N PHE A 56 9.76 -18.76 -0.50
CA PHE A 56 9.51 -17.93 -1.66
C PHE A 56 10.67 -16.96 -1.87
N ALA A 57 11.07 -16.75 -3.12
CA ALA A 57 11.95 -15.67 -3.52
C ALA A 57 11.24 -14.87 -4.61
N VAL A 58 10.72 -13.69 -4.26
CA VAL A 58 9.76 -12.97 -5.11
C VAL A 58 10.14 -11.50 -5.27
N ALA A 59 10.11 -11.05 -6.51
CA ALA A 59 9.96 -9.65 -6.86
C ALA A 59 8.48 -9.27 -6.77
N GLN A 60 8.20 -8.13 -6.16
CA GLN A 60 6.87 -7.61 -5.95
C GLN A 60 6.79 -6.21 -6.58
N ASP A 61 5.83 -6.00 -7.46
CA ASP A 61 5.55 -4.70 -8.10
C ASP A 61 4.12 -4.30 -7.78
N LEU A 62 3.97 -3.30 -6.91
CA LEU A 62 2.68 -2.77 -6.50
C LEU A 62 2.45 -1.46 -7.25
N ARG A 63 1.38 -1.40 -8.03
CA ARG A 63 1.02 -0.22 -8.83
C ARG A 63 -0.40 0.20 -8.60
N PHE A 64 -0.58 1.50 -8.54
CA PHE A 64 -1.88 2.14 -8.47
C PHE A 64 -1.98 3.13 -9.61
N ASP A 65 -2.83 2.83 -10.59
CA ASP A 65 -3.12 3.75 -11.69
C ASP A 65 -4.16 4.81 -11.28
N LYS A 66 -4.99 4.48 -10.28
CA LYS A 66 -5.99 5.36 -9.67
C LYS A 66 -5.95 5.21 -8.15
N LYS A 67 -6.57 6.15 -7.45
CA LYS A 67 -6.65 6.10 -5.97
C LYS A 67 -7.35 4.85 -5.43
N ASP A 68 -8.30 4.32 -6.17
CA ASP A 68 -9.20 3.25 -5.73
C ASP A 68 -8.90 1.89 -6.37
N SER A 69 -7.89 1.81 -7.24
CA SER A 69 -7.61 0.60 -8.01
C SER A 69 -6.15 0.48 -8.44
N GLY A 70 -5.70 -0.76 -8.55
CA GLY A 70 -4.31 -1.08 -8.81
C GLY A 70 -4.08 -2.57 -8.94
N TYR A 71 -2.83 -2.98 -8.82
CA TYR A 71 -2.46 -4.38 -8.77
C TYR A 71 -1.16 -4.61 -8.01
N LEU A 72 -1.03 -5.81 -7.45
CA LEU A 72 0.22 -6.36 -6.94
C LEU A 72 0.64 -7.50 -7.87
N LEU A 73 1.80 -7.34 -8.52
CA LEU A 73 2.42 -8.38 -9.32
C LEU A 73 3.47 -9.11 -8.48
N LEU A 74 3.39 -10.44 -8.45
CA LEU A 74 4.30 -11.32 -7.75
C LEU A 74 4.99 -12.22 -8.79
N ASN A 75 6.31 -12.08 -8.91
CA ASN A 75 7.12 -12.83 -9.86
C ASN A 75 8.34 -13.43 -9.16
N GLY A 76 8.61 -14.72 -9.37
CA GLY A 76 9.77 -15.36 -8.78
C GLY A 76 9.61 -16.87 -8.71
N GLN A 77 10.05 -17.47 -7.62
CA GLN A 77 10.05 -18.91 -7.43
C GLN A 77 9.50 -19.29 -6.05
N ALA A 78 8.82 -20.43 -6.00
CA ALA A 78 8.41 -21.08 -4.77
C ALA A 78 9.08 -22.45 -4.68
N THR A 79 9.75 -22.70 -3.56
CA THR A 79 10.39 -23.98 -3.23
C THR A 79 9.51 -24.70 -2.23
N SER A 80 9.06 -25.90 -2.57
CA SER A 80 8.36 -26.82 -1.68
C SER A 80 9.10 -28.17 -1.60
N ASN A 81 8.58 -29.09 -0.79
CA ASN A 81 9.04 -30.48 -0.76
C ASN A 81 8.93 -31.17 -2.14
N ASP A 82 8.00 -30.73 -2.98
CA ASP A 82 7.75 -31.30 -4.31
C ASP A 82 8.69 -30.72 -5.39
N GLY A 83 9.52 -29.74 -5.03
CA GLY A 83 10.50 -29.10 -5.90
C GLY A 83 10.32 -27.59 -6.02
N VAL A 84 10.89 -27.02 -7.09
CA VAL A 84 10.85 -25.58 -7.37
C VAL A 84 9.83 -25.30 -8.46
N THR A 85 8.97 -24.32 -8.24
CA THR A 85 7.96 -23.84 -9.19
C THR A 85 8.15 -22.37 -9.50
N ILE A 86 7.64 -21.94 -10.65
CA ILE A 86 7.69 -20.55 -11.09
C ILE A 86 6.40 -19.85 -10.63
N LEU A 87 6.55 -18.77 -9.90
CA LEU A 87 5.44 -17.92 -9.48
C LEU A 87 5.37 -16.70 -10.39
N ASN A 88 4.22 -16.47 -11.02
CA ASN A 88 3.94 -15.30 -11.83
C ASN A 88 2.44 -14.99 -11.82
N ARG A 89 2.01 -14.20 -10.83
CA ARG A 89 0.59 -13.88 -10.59
C ARG A 89 0.38 -12.40 -10.35
N ARG A 90 -0.77 -11.91 -10.82
CA ARG A 90 -1.23 -10.54 -10.59
C ARG A 90 -2.48 -10.54 -9.73
N VAL A 91 -2.41 -9.90 -8.57
CA VAL A 91 -3.54 -9.65 -7.66
C VAL A 91 -4.16 -8.31 -8.05
N ALA A 92 -5.40 -8.31 -8.52
CA ALA A 92 -6.09 -7.10 -8.96
C ALA A 92 -6.87 -6.45 -7.80
N LEU A 93 -6.62 -5.16 -7.57
CA LEU A 93 -7.12 -4.40 -6.44
C LEU A 93 -8.19 -3.39 -6.90
N ILE A 94 -9.31 -3.33 -6.19
CA ILE A 94 -10.43 -2.42 -6.46
C ILE A 94 -10.99 -1.84 -5.15
N ASN A 95 -11.92 -0.89 -5.27
CA ASN A 95 -12.64 -0.29 -4.13
C ASN A 95 -11.72 0.22 -3.02
N GLY A 96 -10.56 0.74 -3.43
CA GLY A 96 -9.57 1.31 -2.52
C GLY A 96 -10.11 2.53 -1.79
N ALA A 97 -10.04 2.49 -0.47
CA ALA A 97 -10.44 3.60 0.38
C ALA A 97 -9.48 3.78 1.56
N LYS A 98 -9.34 5.04 1.96
CA LYS A 98 -8.62 5.41 3.17
C LYS A 98 -9.45 5.00 4.39
N ILE A 99 -8.84 4.28 5.33
CA ILE A 99 -9.48 3.84 6.58
C ILE A 99 -8.88 4.49 7.83
N SER A 100 -7.67 5.05 7.73
CA SER A 100 -6.98 5.86 8.75
C SER A 100 -6.10 6.90 8.05
N ASP A 101 -5.42 7.79 8.79
CA ASP A 101 -4.63 8.92 8.26
C ASP A 101 -3.55 8.53 7.23
N ASP A 102 -2.97 7.35 7.35
CA ASP A 102 -1.92 6.78 6.50
C ASP A 102 -2.28 5.39 5.96
N THR A 103 -3.36 4.77 6.46
CA THR A 103 -3.80 3.43 6.07
C THR A 103 -4.89 3.43 4.99
N TYR A 104 -4.66 2.64 3.95
CA TYR A 104 -5.59 2.34 2.87
C TYR A 104 -5.98 0.88 2.88
N ARG A 105 -7.21 0.58 2.45
CA ARG A 105 -7.69 -0.79 2.26
C ARG A 105 -8.22 -0.96 0.84
N TYR A 106 -7.77 -2.01 0.18
CA TYR A 106 -8.19 -2.40 -1.17
C TYR A 106 -8.81 -3.78 -1.13
N GLN A 107 -9.89 -3.98 -1.89
CA GLN A 107 -10.48 -5.30 -2.10
C GLN A 107 -9.73 -6.04 -3.20
N ILE A 108 -9.41 -7.31 -2.96
CA ILE A 108 -8.89 -8.23 -3.96
C ILE A 108 -10.06 -8.71 -4.82
N SER A 109 -10.10 -8.23 -6.06
CA SER A 109 -11.14 -8.61 -7.02
C SER A 109 -10.91 -9.99 -7.63
N LYS A 110 -9.65 -10.29 -7.98
CA LYS A 110 -9.22 -11.56 -8.57
C LYS A 110 -7.70 -11.70 -8.53
N VAL A 111 -7.26 -12.95 -8.63
CA VAL A 111 -5.87 -13.30 -8.91
C VAL A 111 -5.79 -13.84 -10.33
N VAL A 112 -4.89 -13.29 -11.14
CA VAL A 112 -4.66 -13.70 -12.53
C VAL A 112 -3.33 -14.45 -12.60
N THR A 113 -3.40 -15.71 -12.99
CA THR A 113 -2.24 -16.60 -13.18
C THR A 113 -1.67 -16.42 -14.58
N SER A 114 -0.35 -16.24 -14.69
CA SER A 114 0.35 -16.21 -15.99
C SER A 114 0.48 -17.61 -16.58
N ASN A 115 0.62 -17.71 -17.90
CA ASN A 115 0.90 -18.97 -18.60
C ASN A 115 2.25 -19.61 -18.18
N THR A 116 3.16 -18.83 -17.61
CA THR A 116 4.46 -19.30 -17.13
C THR A 116 4.44 -19.73 -15.66
N ASP A 117 3.32 -19.53 -14.97
CA ASP A 117 3.18 -19.91 -13.56
C ASP A 117 2.97 -21.42 -13.43
N THR A 118 3.74 -22.05 -12.56
CA THR A 118 3.62 -23.47 -12.23
C THR A 118 3.43 -23.70 -10.73
N THR A 119 3.25 -22.64 -9.94
CA THR A 119 3.06 -22.73 -8.49
C THR A 119 1.60 -23.11 -8.18
N PRO A 120 1.34 -24.15 -7.37
CA PRO A 120 -0.03 -24.50 -6.98
C PRO A 120 -0.71 -23.40 -6.14
N ASP A 121 -2.02 -23.24 -6.32
CA ASP A 121 -2.81 -22.24 -5.57
C ASP A 121 -2.68 -22.39 -4.05
N VAL A 122 -2.63 -23.62 -3.55
CA VAL A 122 -2.48 -23.90 -2.10
C VAL A 122 -1.15 -23.35 -1.56
N ILE A 123 -0.08 -23.41 -2.36
CA ILE A 123 1.23 -22.86 -1.99
C ILE A 123 1.17 -21.34 -2.10
N PHE A 124 0.67 -20.80 -3.22
CA PHE A 124 0.54 -19.36 -3.43
C PHE A 124 -0.28 -18.66 -2.33
N ASN A 125 -1.38 -19.27 -1.90
CA ASN A 125 -2.26 -18.70 -0.88
C ASN A 125 -1.56 -18.54 0.47
N LYS A 126 -0.53 -19.35 0.78
CA LYS A 126 0.31 -19.15 1.98
C LYS A 126 1.11 -17.85 1.86
N LEU A 127 1.75 -17.59 0.72
CA LEU A 127 2.45 -16.31 0.49
C LEU A 127 1.48 -15.13 0.53
N LEU A 128 0.30 -15.25 -0.10
CA LEU A 128 -0.68 -14.17 -0.11
C LEU A 128 -1.09 -13.80 1.32
N ALA A 129 -1.35 -14.79 2.18
CA ALA A 129 -1.69 -14.58 3.59
C ALA A 129 -0.60 -13.89 4.42
N GLU A 130 0.68 -13.96 4.02
CA GLU A 130 1.75 -13.20 4.68
C GLU A 130 1.74 -11.72 4.29
N ILE A 131 1.23 -11.41 3.10
CA ILE A 131 1.17 -10.05 2.56
C ILE A 131 -0.15 -9.39 2.99
N THR A 132 -1.22 -10.17 3.11
CA THR A 132 -2.58 -9.71 3.40
C THR A 132 -3.04 -10.17 4.78
N LEU A 133 -3.54 -9.27 5.62
CA LEU A 133 -4.16 -9.67 6.90
C LEU A 133 -5.40 -10.55 6.72
N ASP A 134 -6.13 -10.36 5.62
CA ASP A 134 -7.29 -11.16 5.26
C ASP A 134 -7.24 -11.51 3.77
N PRO A 135 -7.77 -12.68 3.33
CA PRO A 135 -7.62 -13.15 1.95
C PRO A 135 -8.41 -12.32 0.93
N THR A 136 -9.21 -11.34 1.38
CA THR A 136 -10.10 -10.53 0.53
C THR A 136 -9.64 -9.09 0.40
N HIS A 137 -8.70 -8.63 1.24
CA HIS A 137 -8.22 -7.26 1.24
C HIS A 137 -6.71 -7.16 1.41
N LEU A 138 -6.14 -6.18 0.72
CA LEU A 138 -4.80 -5.68 0.98
C LEU A 138 -4.93 -4.37 1.76
N GLN A 139 -4.40 -4.36 2.98
CA GLN A 139 -4.25 -3.14 3.75
C GLN A 139 -2.82 -2.63 3.59
N LEU A 140 -2.68 -1.32 3.40
CA LEU A 140 -1.41 -0.67 3.15
C LEU A 140 -1.25 0.59 3.99
N ASP A 141 -0.12 0.70 4.67
CA ASP A 141 0.28 1.89 5.40
C ASP A 141 1.28 2.68 4.53
N VAL A 142 1.05 3.98 4.39
CA VAL A 142 1.79 4.85 3.44
C VAL A 142 2.54 5.94 4.20
N ASP A 143 3.85 5.76 4.31
CA ASP A 143 4.74 6.73 4.92
C ASP A 143 5.50 7.54 3.88
N LYS A 144 5.49 8.87 4.03
CA LYS A 144 6.29 9.76 3.19
C LYS A 144 7.68 9.96 3.80
N ILE A 145 8.72 9.58 3.08
CA ILE A 145 10.11 9.74 3.53
C ILE A 145 10.72 11.03 2.98
N ASP A 146 10.45 11.36 1.72
CA ASP A 146 10.92 12.60 1.08
C ASP A 146 9.89 13.11 0.05
N LYS A 147 10.15 14.25 -0.60
CA LYS A 147 9.25 14.97 -1.51
C LYS A 147 8.49 14.05 -2.47
N ASN A 148 9.17 13.05 -3.05
CA ASN A 148 8.60 12.09 -4.01
C ASN A 148 8.84 10.60 -3.64
N THR A 149 9.31 10.33 -2.42
CA THR A 149 9.69 8.97 -1.98
C THR A 149 8.82 8.56 -0.81
N TYR A 150 8.26 7.35 -0.93
CA TYR A 150 7.32 6.79 0.01
C TYR A 150 7.76 5.37 0.37
N ILE A 151 7.50 4.95 1.60
CA ILE A 151 7.55 3.55 1.99
C ILE A 151 6.11 3.11 2.15
N ILE A 152 5.76 2.01 1.51
CA ILE A 152 4.45 1.40 1.65
C ILE A 152 4.63 0.02 2.26
N GLY A 153 3.85 -0.28 3.29
CA GLY A 153 3.89 -1.54 4.01
C GLY A 153 2.54 -2.20 4.08
N GLY A 154 2.53 -3.51 4.30
CA GLY A 154 1.37 -4.15 4.90
C GLY A 154 1.42 -3.96 6.43
N PRO A 155 0.36 -4.33 7.16
CA PRO A 155 0.23 -4.06 8.60
C PRO A 155 1.27 -4.76 9.47
N ILE A 156 1.97 -5.76 8.92
CA ILE A 156 2.97 -6.58 9.62
C ILE A 156 4.39 -6.24 9.14
N SER A 157 4.55 -5.60 7.97
CA SER A 157 5.87 -5.30 7.41
C SER A 157 5.85 -4.20 6.35
N TYR A 158 6.76 -3.25 6.48
CA TYR A 158 7.08 -2.26 5.43
C TYR A 158 7.94 -2.91 4.34
N LEU A 159 7.28 -3.38 3.29
CA LEU A 159 7.92 -4.17 2.23
C LEU A 159 8.37 -3.34 1.03
N PHE A 160 7.71 -2.21 0.74
CA PHE A 160 7.84 -1.53 -0.55
C PHE A 160 8.54 -0.18 -0.47
N THR A 161 9.50 0.03 -1.36
CA THR A 161 9.98 1.38 -1.70
C THR A 161 9.20 1.90 -2.90
N CYS A 162 8.66 3.10 -2.80
CA CYS A 162 7.70 3.65 -3.76
C CYS A 162 8.11 5.03 -4.26
N GLN A 163 7.85 5.26 -5.54
CA GLN A 163 7.95 6.55 -6.19
C GLN A 163 6.58 6.99 -6.71
N ARG A 164 6.26 8.26 -6.51
CA ARG A 164 5.08 8.90 -7.10
C ARG A 164 5.40 9.40 -8.50
N TYR A 165 4.49 9.24 -9.46
CA TYR A 165 4.62 9.72 -10.83
C TYR A 165 3.39 10.51 -11.28
#